data_AF-A0A930X117-F1
#
_entry.id   AF-A0A930X117-F1
#
_cell.length_a   1.000
_cell.length_b   1.000
_cell.length_c   1.000
_cell.angle_alpha   90.00
_cell.angle_beta   90.00
_cell.angle_gamma   90.00
#
_symmetry.space_group_name_H-M   'P 1'
#
loop_
_entity.id
_entity.type
_entity.pdbx_description
1 polymer ?
#
loop_
_entity_poly.entity_id
_entity_poly.type
_entity_poly.pdbx_seq_one_letter_code
_entity_poly.pdbx_strand_id
1 'polypeptide(L)'
;MHQAATDLFQLLVQAGAIPGEDFSCDAAQQACHLNARCFDLLQQAYPEVDWVDVLGAPYAHVEAIRAGLCDRLGVDFFAALSDLMAARLATLRDRQAASYVQHLLSGVETATGIAVYPFLRERLDLAGQLRLEWLARQPVSDPLRGEWLADVVLAAGATAADCSVSEGDLWLAESALERLSWVWQDDVALMAEAPAPKTR
;
A
#
# COMPACT_ATOMS: atom_id res chain seq x y z
N MET A 1 8.69 30.12 -3.12
CA MET A 1 8.12 28.76 -2.96
C MET A 1 6.64 28.77 -2.62
N HIS A 2 6.12 29.63 -1.72
CA HIS A 2 4.67 29.71 -1.44
C HIS A 2 3.78 30.05 -2.64
N GLN A 3 4.22 30.93 -3.55
CA GLN A 3 3.40 31.31 -4.71
C GLN A 3 3.14 30.11 -5.64
N ALA A 4 4.19 29.38 -6.02
CA ALA A 4 4.10 28.22 -6.92
C ALA A 4 3.25 27.07 -6.34
N ALA A 5 3.34 26.80 -5.04
CA ALA A 5 2.48 25.82 -4.38
C ALA A 5 1.01 26.27 -4.34
N THR A 6 0.76 27.57 -4.20
CA THR A 6 -0.59 28.15 -4.24
C THR A 6 -1.18 28.11 -5.65
N ASP A 7 -0.36 28.36 -6.67
CA ASP A 7 -0.76 28.35 -8.07
C ASP A 7 -1.08 26.91 -8.53
N LEU A 8 -0.26 25.92 -8.13
CA LEU A 8 -0.54 24.50 -8.37
C LEU A 8 -1.80 24.03 -7.64
N PHE A 9 -2.02 24.46 -6.39
CA PHE A 9 -3.25 24.17 -5.64
C PHE A 9 -4.49 24.70 -6.38
N GLN A 10 -4.43 25.93 -6.90
CA GLN A 10 -5.54 26.51 -7.66
C GLN A 10 -5.78 25.77 -8.99
N LEU A 11 -4.73 25.39 -9.70
CA LEU A 11 -4.82 24.60 -10.93
C LEU A 11 -5.47 23.23 -10.70
N LEU A 12 -5.11 22.54 -9.62
CA LEU A 12 -5.68 21.24 -9.26
C LEU A 12 -7.16 21.34 -8.93
N VAL A 13 -7.57 22.34 -8.13
CA VAL A 13 -8.99 22.58 -7.83
C VAL A 13 -9.77 22.96 -9.10
N GLN A 14 -9.18 23.76 -9.99
CA GLN A 14 -9.81 24.12 -11.27
C GLN A 14 -9.94 22.93 -12.22
N ALA A 15 -8.97 22.01 -12.20
CA ALA A 15 -9.02 20.74 -12.93
C ALA A 15 -10.00 19.72 -12.32
N GLY A 16 -10.57 20.02 -11.14
CA GLY A 16 -11.58 19.19 -10.48
C GLY A 16 -11.02 18.19 -9.47
N ALA A 17 -9.77 18.34 -9.04
CA ALA A 17 -9.18 17.53 -7.98
C ALA A 17 -9.69 17.96 -6.60
N ILE A 18 -9.92 16.99 -5.72
CA ILE A 18 -10.49 17.20 -4.38
C ILE A 18 -9.35 17.24 -3.33
N PRO A 19 -9.16 18.35 -2.60
CA PRO A 19 -8.17 18.41 -1.52
C PRO A 19 -8.46 17.38 -0.42
N GLY A 20 -7.42 16.65 0.01
CA GLY A 20 -7.51 15.59 1.02
C GLY A 20 -7.87 14.20 0.46
N GLU A 21 -8.35 14.12 -0.79
CA GLU A 21 -8.59 12.85 -1.49
C GLU A 21 -7.62 12.67 -2.66
N ASP A 22 -7.54 13.68 -3.52
CA ASP A 22 -6.71 13.64 -4.72
C ASP A 22 -5.30 14.22 -4.49
N PHE A 23 -5.20 15.17 -3.57
CA PHE A 23 -3.91 15.74 -3.18
C PHE A 23 -3.90 16.29 -1.76
N SER A 24 -2.73 16.30 -1.14
CA SER A 24 -2.48 16.91 0.17
C SER A 24 -1.18 17.71 0.14
N CYS A 25 -1.08 18.76 0.95
CA CYS A 25 0.17 19.51 1.09
C CYS A 25 0.62 19.47 2.54
N ASP A 26 1.82 18.94 2.76
CA ASP A 26 2.49 18.94 4.05
C ASP A 26 3.27 20.25 4.23
N ALA A 27 2.79 21.10 5.12
CA ALA A 27 3.42 22.38 5.44
C ALA A 27 4.76 22.21 6.19
N ALA A 28 4.97 21.09 6.89
CA ALA A 28 6.21 20.80 7.62
C ALA A 28 7.33 20.35 6.67
N GLN A 29 6.99 19.56 5.64
CA GLN A 29 7.95 19.06 4.64
C GLN A 29 8.04 19.93 3.38
N GLN A 30 7.20 20.96 3.24
CA GLN A 30 7.06 21.78 2.03
C GLN A 30 6.79 20.95 0.77
N ALA A 31 6.11 19.82 0.91
CA ALA A 31 5.80 18.89 -0.16
C ALA A 31 4.30 18.84 -0.41
N CYS A 32 3.89 18.74 -1.69
CA CYS A 32 2.52 18.38 -2.04
C CYS A 32 2.51 16.97 -2.61
N HIS A 33 1.69 16.12 -2.02
CA HIS A 33 1.42 14.76 -2.47
C HIS A 33 0.25 14.81 -3.44
N LEU A 34 0.49 14.37 -4.67
CA LEU A 34 -0.48 14.31 -5.74
C LEU A 34 -0.71 12.84 -6.05
N ASN A 35 -1.98 12.40 -6.12
CA ASN A 35 -2.27 11.05 -6.61
C ASN A 35 -2.29 11.01 -8.15
N ALA A 36 -2.40 9.81 -8.71
CA ALA A 36 -2.46 9.58 -10.16
C ALA A 36 -3.56 10.40 -10.86
N ARG A 37 -4.71 10.54 -10.19
CA ARG A 37 -5.88 11.26 -10.72
C ARG A 37 -5.61 12.75 -10.87
N CYS A 38 -4.84 13.37 -9.98
CA CYS A 38 -4.42 14.76 -10.15
C CYS A 38 -3.62 14.96 -11.44
N PHE A 39 -2.73 14.03 -11.78
CA PHE A 39 -1.96 14.11 -13.01
C PHE A 39 -2.86 13.98 -14.24
N ASP A 40 -3.77 13.00 -14.24
CA ASP A 40 -4.74 12.80 -15.33
C ASP A 40 -5.65 14.02 -15.53
N LEU A 41 -6.12 14.62 -14.43
CA LEU A 41 -6.96 15.82 -14.45
C LEU A 41 -6.20 17.04 -14.99
N LEU A 42 -4.94 17.23 -14.59
CA LEU A 42 -4.10 18.31 -15.12
C LEU A 42 -3.79 18.12 -16.61
N GLN A 43 -3.51 16.89 -17.04
CA GLN A 43 -3.25 16.58 -18.45
C GLN A 43 -4.50 16.75 -19.33
N GLN A 44 -5.69 16.46 -18.79
CA GLN A 44 -6.95 16.72 -19.49
C GLN A 44 -7.32 18.20 -19.54
N ALA A 45 -7.09 18.95 -18.46
CA ALA A 45 -7.43 20.37 -18.37
C ALA A 45 -6.45 21.27 -19.13
N TYR A 46 -5.17 20.88 -19.19
CA TYR A 46 -4.09 21.65 -19.81
C TYR A 46 -3.17 20.73 -20.63
N PRO A 47 -3.65 20.19 -21.77
CA PRO A 47 -2.91 19.23 -22.59
C PRO A 47 -1.65 19.82 -23.26
N GLU A 48 -1.57 21.15 -23.35
CA GLU A 48 -0.42 21.87 -23.91
C GLU A 48 0.78 22.00 -22.95
N VAL A 49 0.59 21.70 -21.66
CA VAL A 49 1.64 21.76 -20.64
C VAL A 49 2.30 20.40 -20.51
N ASP A 50 3.63 20.36 -20.57
CA ASP A 50 4.40 19.15 -20.27
C ASP A 50 4.47 18.93 -18.75
N TRP A 51 3.40 18.34 -18.20
CA TRP A 51 3.32 18.07 -16.77
C TRP A 51 4.38 17.08 -16.26
N VAL A 52 4.99 16.28 -17.14
CA VAL A 52 6.12 15.40 -16.80
C VAL A 52 7.39 16.22 -16.55
N ASP A 53 7.62 17.28 -17.31
CA ASP A 53 8.72 18.22 -17.07
C ASP A 53 8.47 19.09 -15.82
N VAL A 54 7.22 19.52 -15.60
CA VAL A 54 6.84 20.44 -14.51
C VAL A 54 6.77 19.77 -13.15
N LEU A 55 6.19 18.56 -13.06
CA LEU A 55 5.99 17.84 -11.80
C LEU A 55 6.98 16.69 -11.60
N GLY A 56 7.86 16.46 -12.58
CA GLY A 56 8.59 15.20 -12.72
C GLY A 56 7.69 14.12 -13.32
N ALA A 57 8.29 13.06 -13.85
CA ALA A 57 7.51 11.91 -14.30
C ALA A 57 6.65 11.41 -13.12
N PRO A 58 5.32 11.42 -13.26
CA PRO A 58 4.47 10.78 -12.28
C PRO A 58 4.98 9.35 -12.16
N TYR A 59 4.99 8.82 -10.95
CA TYR A 59 5.55 7.50 -10.65
C TYR A 59 7.08 7.37 -10.62
N ALA A 60 7.92 8.30 -11.09
CA ALA A 60 9.38 8.07 -11.03
C ALA A 60 9.91 7.87 -9.60
N HIS A 61 9.35 8.62 -8.64
CA HIS A 61 9.65 8.43 -7.21
C HIS A 61 9.07 7.13 -6.66
N VAL A 62 7.81 6.80 -7.01
CA VAL A 62 7.14 5.56 -6.60
C VAL A 62 7.85 4.33 -7.17
N GLU A 63 8.29 4.38 -8.41
CA GLU A 63 9.07 3.37 -9.12
C GLU A 63 10.45 3.20 -8.50
N ALA A 64 11.10 4.29 -8.09
CA ALA A 64 12.37 4.22 -7.36
C ALA A 64 12.20 3.57 -5.98
N ILE A 65 11.16 3.92 -5.23
CA ILE A 65 10.83 3.28 -3.94
C ILE A 65 10.50 1.80 -4.17
N ARG A 66 9.70 1.49 -5.19
CA ARG A 66 9.31 0.13 -5.56
C ARG A 66 10.54 -0.72 -5.88
N ALA A 67 11.40 -0.24 -6.77
CA ALA A 67 12.63 -0.91 -7.15
C ALA A 67 13.52 -1.13 -5.93
N GLY A 68 13.71 -0.10 -5.10
CA GLY A 68 14.50 -0.21 -3.88
C GLY A 68 13.95 -1.21 -2.86
N LEU A 69 12.62 -1.31 -2.72
CA LEU A 69 11.98 -2.30 -1.86
C LEU A 69 12.17 -3.72 -2.41
N CYS A 70 11.92 -3.94 -3.70
CA CYS A 70 12.11 -5.25 -4.34
C CYS A 70 13.57 -5.70 -4.28
N ASP A 71 14.53 -4.80 -4.51
CA ASP A 71 15.97 -5.07 -4.41
C ASP A 71 16.37 -5.46 -2.98
N ARG A 72 15.83 -4.76 -1.97
CA ARG A 72 16.09 -5.06 -0.54
C ARG A 72 15.52 -6.41 -0.13
N LEU A 73 14.31 -6.73 -0.57
CA LEU A 73 13.65 -8.00 -0.25
C LEU A 73 14.19 -9.19 -1.07
N GLY A 74 14.82 -8.91 -2.21
CA GLY A 74 15.29 -9.91 -3.16
C GLY A 74 14.16 -10.60 -3.93
N VAL A 75 12.95 -10.06 -3.90
CA VAL A 75 11.74 -10.60 -4.54
C VAL A 75 10.87 -9.48 -5.10
N ASP A 76 10.08 -9.78 -6.12
CA ASP A 76 9.04 -8.87 -6.61
C ASP A 76 7.85 -8.87 -5.63
N PHE A 77 7.97 -8.02 -4.61
CA PHE A 77 7.01 -7.91 -3.51
C PHE A 77 5.59 -7.64 -4.00
N PHE A 78 5.40 -6.73 -4.94
CA PHE A 78 4.07 -6.32 -5.40
C PHE A 78 3.42 -7.39 -6.26
N ALA A 79 4.20 -8.11 -7.09
CA ALA A 79 3.70 -9.27 -7.80
C ALA A 79 3.30 -10.39 -6.84
N ALA A 80 4.17 -10.74 -5.88
CA ALA A 80 3.90 -11.78 -4.90
C ALA A 80 2.69 -11.46 -4.02
N LEU A 81 2.59 -10.23 -3.53
CA LEU A 81 1.46 -9.74 -2.75
C LEU A 81 0.16 -9.83 -3.55
N SER A 82 0.19 -9.43 -4.82
CA SER A 82 -0.99 -9.48 -5.67
C SER A 82 -1.49 -10.90 -5.92
N ASP A 83 -0.58 -11.84 -6.11
CA ASP A 83 -0.93 -13.25 -6.31
C ASP A 83 -1.53 -13.86 -5.03
N LEU A 84 -0.95 -13.54 -3.86
CA LEU A 84 -1.48 -13.95 -2.55
C LEU A 84 -2.88 -13.37 -2.31
N MET A 85 -3.07 -12.08 -2.60
CA MET A 85 -4.37 -11.43 -2.49
C MET A 85 -5.41 -12.07 -3.40
N ALA A 86 -5.09 -12.29 -4.67
CA ALA A 86 -6.00 -12.93 -5.61
C ALA A 86 -6.43 -14.33 -5.11
N ALA A 87 -5.46 -15.13 -4.66
CA ALA A 87 -5.74 -16.46 -4.10
C ALA A 87 -6.60 -16.37 -2.82
N ARG A 88 -6.33 -15.42 -1.92
CA ARG A 88 -7.06 -15.29 -0.67
C ARG A 88 -8.48 -14.76 -0.87
N LEU A 89 -8.66 -13.78 -1.75
CA LEU A 89 -9.98 -13.24 -2.09
C LEU A 89 -10.90 -14.30 -2.70
N ALA A 90 -10.34 -15.31 -3.40
CA ALA A 90 -11.13 -16.42 -3.91
C ALA A 90 -11.75 -17.31 -2.81
N THR A 91 -11.19 -17.30 -1.59
CA THR A 91 -11.64 -18.16 -0.48
C THR A 91 -12.39 -17.41 0.62
N LEU A 92 -12.14 -16.11 0.78
CA LEU A 92 -12.79 -15.30 1.79
C LEU A 92 -14.25 -14.98 1.44
N ARG A 93 -15.10 -15.03 2.47
CA ARG A 93 -16.46 -14.48 2.41
C ARG A 93 -16.40 -12.97 2.30
N ASP A 94 -17.39 -12.37 1.66
CA ASP A 94 -17.36 -10.96 1.29
C ASP A 94 -17.07 -9.97 2.43
N ARG A 95 -17.61 -10.20 3.64
CA ARG A 95 -17.29 -9.34 4.80
C ARG A 95 -15.83 -9.44 5.24
N GLN A 96 -15.28 -10.65 5.22
CA GLN A 96 -13.87 -10.90 5.56
C GLN A 96 -12.96 -10.38 4.46
N ALA A 97 -13.35 -10.57 3.20
CA ALA A 97 -12.65 -10.04 2.04
C ALA A 97 -12.61 -8.51 2.06
N ALA A 98 -13.70 -7.83 2.41
CA ALA A 98 -13.75 -6.37 2.51
C ALA A 98 -12.80 -5.85 3.59
N SER A 99 -12.83 -6.46 4.78
CA SER A 99 -11.89 -6.15 5.86
C SER A 99 -10.45 -6.38 5.42
N TYR A 100 -10.18 -7.47 4.69
CA TYR A 100 -8.84 -7.88 4.26
C TYR A 100 -8.25 -6.89 3.27
N VAL A 101 -9.03 -6.54 2.25
CA VAL A 101 -8.64 -5.55 1.25
C VAL A 101 -8.32 -4.23 1.92
N GLN A 102 -9.17 -3.75 2.84
CA GLN A 102 -8.95 -2.45 3.47
C GLN A 102 -7.71 -2.43 4.36
N HIS A 103 -7.49 -3.44 5.21
CA HIS A 103 -6.32 -3.48 6.08
C HIS A 103 -5.03 -3.63 5.28
N LEU A 104 -5.03 -4.46 4.25
CA LEU A 104 -3.84 -4.67 3.42
C LEU A 104 -3.51 -3.42 2.61
N LEU A 105 -4.49 -2.84 1.90
CA LEU A 105 -4.28 -1.63 1.11
C LEU A 105 -3.77 -0.48 1.98
N SER A 106 -4.48 -0.17 3.08
CA SER A 106 -4.08 0.93 3.98
C SER A 106 -2.77 0.64 4.71
N GLY A 107 -2.55 -0.60 5.15
CA GLY A 107 -1.36 -0.99 5.89
C GLY A 107 -0.10 -0.91 5.03
N VAL A 108 -0.13 -1.45 3.80
CA VAL A 108 1.02 -1.42 2.90
C VAL A 108 1.26 0.00 2.36
N GLU A 109 0.21 0.75 2.04
CA GLU A 109 0.36 2.15 1.63
C GLU A 109 0.97 3.00 2.74
N THR A 110 0.53 2.83 4.00
CA THR A 110 1.13 3.51 5.16
C THR A 110 2.60 3.12 5.36
N ALA A 111 2.93 1.85 5.15
CA ALA A 111 4.28 1.31 5.36
C ALA A 111 5.30 1.76 4.30
N THR A 112 4.84 1.85 3.05
CA THR A 112 5.72 2.00 1.89
C THR A 112 5.56 3.33 1.16
N GLY A 113 4.47 4.08 1.42
CA GLY A 113 4.06 5.23 0.62
C GLY A 113 3.53 4.85 -0.77
N ILE A 114 3.31 3.56 -1.05
CA ILE A 114 2.88 3.05 -2.35
C ILE A 114 1.46 2.51 -2.27
N ALA A 115 0.54 3.11 -3.04
CA ALA A 115 -0.81 2.59 -3.21
C ALA A 115 -0.77 1.25 -3.96
N VAL A 116 -1.19 0.16 -3.30
CA VAL A 116 -1.15 -1.20 -3.88
C VAL A 116 -2.31 -1.44 -4.86
N TYR A 117 -3.40 -0.69 -4.72
CA TYR A 117 -4.64 -0.87 -5.47
C TYR A 117 -4.46 -0.92 -7.01
N PRO A 118 -3.69 -0.02 -7.65
CA PRO A 118 -3.50 -0.06 -9.11
C PRO A 118 -2.86 -1.36 -9.59
N PHE A 119 -1.84 -1.84 -8.87
CA PHE A 119 -1.12 -3.07 -9.22
C PHE A 119 -2.00 -4.32 -9.12
N LEU A 120 -2.87 -4.37 -8.10
CA LEU A 120 -3.84 -5.44 -7.94
C LEU A 120 -4.86 -5.45 -9.07
N ARG A 121 -5.39 -4.27 -9.42
CA ARG A 121 -6.39 -4.12 -10.47
C ARG A 121 -5.87 -4.63 -11.82
N GLU A 122 -4.61 -4.35 -12.14
CA GLU A 122 -3.97 -4.81 -13.39
C GLU A 122 -3.82 -6.32 -13.50
N ARG A 123 -3.74 -7.04 -12.37
CA ARG A 123 -3.56 -8.50 -12.34
C ARG A 123 -4.85 -9.29 -12.26
N LEU A 124 -5.96 -8.63 -11.94
CA LEU A 124 -7.27 -9.26 -11.86
C LEU A 124 -8.00 -9.21 -13.21
N ASP A 125 -8.82 -10.23 -13.47
CA ASP A 125 -9.78 -10.20 -14.57
C ASP A 125 -10.91 -9.19 -14.29
N LEU A 126 -11.76 -8.92 -15.28
CA LEU A 126 -12.84 -7.92 -15.14
C LEU A 126 -13.76 -8.21 -13.94
N ALA A 127 -14.06 -9.49 -13.69
CA ALA A 127 -14.89 -9.90 -12.56
C ALA A 127 -14.18 -9.61 -11.21
N GLY A 128 -12.88 -9.92 -11.12
CA GLY A 128 -12.04 -9.62 -9.97
C GLY A 128 -11.87 -8.12 -9.73
N GLN A 129 -11.72 -7.31 -10.79
CA GLN A 129 -11.63 -5.85 -10.69
C GLN A 129 -12.93 -5.24 -10.12
N LEU A 130 -14.09 -5.64 -10.65
CA LEU A 130 -15.40 -5.19 -10.15
C LEU A 130 -15.62 -5.63 -8.69
N ARG A 131 -15.20 -6.85 -8.35
CA ARG A 131 -15.30 -7.36 -6.99
C ARG A 131 -14.39 -6.57 -6.05
N LEU A 132 -13.15 -6.28 -6.45
CA LEU A 132 -12.20 -5.47 -5.66
C LEU A 132 -12.76 -4.07 -5.40
N GLU A 133 -13.31 -3.41 -6.43
CA GLU A 133 -13.98 -2.11 -6.30
C GLU A 133 -15.15 -2.15 -5.32
N TRP A 134 -15.99 -3.18 -5.42
CA TRP A 134 -17.14 -3.35 -4.53
C TRP A 134 -16.69 -3.59 -3.08
N LEU A 135 -15.69 -4.44 -2.86
CA LEU A 135 -15.13 -4.78 -1.54
C LEU A 135 -14.49 -3.55 -0.86
N ALA A 136 -13.75 -2.73 -1.62
CA ALA A 136 -13.12 -1.52 -1.10
C ALA A 136 -14.12 -0.48 -0.58
N ARG A 137 -15.38 -0.53 -1.05
CA ARG A 137 -16.46 0.37 -0.61
C ARG A 137 -17.32 -0.18 0.52
N GLN A 138 -17.13 -1.44 0.92
CA GLN A 138 -17.93 -2.03 2.00
C GLN A 138 -17.49 -1.52 3.37
N PRO A 139 -18.39 -1.41 4.35
CA PRO A 139 -18.01 -1.09 5.72
C PRO A 139 -17.23 -2.24 6.37
N VAL A 140 -16.09 -1.94 6.99
CA VAL A 140 -15.35 -2.91 7.81
C VAL A 140 -16.22 -3.30 9.00
N SER A 141 -16.54 -4.58 9.10
CA SER A 141 -17.46 -5.08 10.12
C SER A 141 -16.91 -6.29 10.88
N ASP A 142 -15.99 -7.06 10.28
CA ASP A 142 -15.33 -8.18 10.93
C ASP A 142 -13.83 -7.88 11.12
N PRO A 143 -13.30 -7.88 12.36
CA PRO A 143 -11.86 -7.70 12.58
C PRO A 143 -11.10 -8.91 12.04
N LEU A 144 -10.08 -8.65 11.22
CA LEU A 144 -9.15 -9.68 10.78
C LEU A 144 -8.05 -9.89 11.80
N ARG A 145 -7.63 -11.14 11.85
CA ARG A 145 -6.84 -11.76 12.90
C ARG A 145 -5.42 -12.05 12.38
N GLY A 146 -4.80 -11.00 11.83
CA GLY A 146 -3.43 -11.01 11.32
C GLY A 146 -3.23 -11.68 9.95
N GLU A 147 -4.27 -12.21 9.29
CA GLU A 147 -4.10 -12.92 8.02
C GLU A 147 -3.59 -12.04 6.88
N TRP A 148 -3.96 -10.76 6.89
CA TRP A 148 -3.45 -9.77 5.92
C TRP A 148 -1.95 -9.52 6.11
N LEU A 149 -1.50 -9.48 7.36
CA LEU A 149 -0.10 -9.26 7.69
C LEU A 149 0.75 -10.50 7.33
N ALA A 150 0.18 -11.70 7.50
CA ALA A 150 0.82 -12.93 7.04
C ALA A 150 1.11 -12.90 5.53
N ASP A 151 0.16 -12.42 4.71
CA ASP A 151 0.38 -12.30 3.26
C ASP A 151 1.44 -11.26 2.91
N VAL A 152 1.52 -10.16 3.66
CA VAL A 152 2.58 -9.17 3.47
C VAL A 152 3.95 -9.76 3.78
N VAL A 153 4.07 -10.53 4.86
CA VAL A 153 5.31 -11.22 5.24
C VAL A 153 5.71 -12.28 4.21
N LEU A 154 4.75 -13.07 3.72
CA LEU A 154 4.99 -14.03 2.64
C LEU A 154 5.38 -13.33 1.33
N ALA A 155 4.74 -12.22 0.98
CA ALA A 155 5.11 -11.42 -0.18
C ALA A 155 6.51 -10.82 -0.06
N ALA A 156 6.95 -10.53 1.17
CA ALA A 156 8.31 -10.09 1.50
C ALA A 156 9.36 -11.21 1.41
N GLY A 157 8.96 -12.43 0.98
CA GLY A 157 9.85 -13.56 0.75
C GLY A 157 10.03 -14.48 1.95
N ALA A 158 9.20 -14.35 2.99
CA ALA A 158 9.15 -15.34 4.06
C ALA A 158 8.49 -16.64 3.58
N THR A 159 8.68 -17.71 4.34
CA THR A 159 8.04 -19.01 4.07
C THR A 159 6.86 -19.23 5.00
N ALA A 160 5.99 -20.18 4.63
CA ALA A 160 4.87 -20.58 5.49
C ALA A 160 5.31 -21.15 6.85
N ALA A 161 6.59 -21.54 7.01
CA ALA A 161 7.13 -21.97 8.30
C ALA A 161 7.50 -20.80 9.22
N ASP A 162 7.71 -19.61 8.66
CA ASP A 162 8.05 -18.40 9.41
C ASP A 162 6.81 -17.67 9.95
N CYS A 163 5.61 -18.15 9.62
CA CYS A 163 4.34 -17.56 10.03
C CYS A 163 3.41 -18.64 10.57
N SER A 164 2.81 -18.40 11.73
CA SER A 164 1.71 -19.24 12.22
C SER A 164 0.59 -18.38 12.79
N VAL A 165 -0.65 -18.75 12.51
CA VAL A 165 -1.83 -18.08 13.07
C VAL A 165 -2.41 -19.00 14.12
N SER A 166 -2.42 -18.54 15.38
CA SER A 166 -2.97 -19.30 16.51
C SER A 166 -3.92 -18.40 17.29
N GLU A 167 -5.15 -18.88 17.52
CA GLU A 167 -6.22 -18.12 18.18
C GLU A 167 -6.54 -16.76 17.54
N GLY A 168 -6.01 -16.54 16.33
CA GLY A 168 -6.15 -15.30 15.59
C GLY A 168 -5.11 -14.23 15.89
N ASP A 169 -4.05 -14.61 16.59
CA ASP A 169 -2.83 -13.83 16.64
C ASP A 169 -1.84 -14.38 15.62
N LEU A 170 -1.13 -13.48 14.96
CA LEU A 170 -0.05 -13.82 14.03
C LEU A 170 1.26 -13.93 14.80
N TRP A 171 1.85 -15.11 14.76
CA TRP A 171 3.16 -15.40 15.31
C TRP A 171 4.18 -15.45 14.17
N LEU A 172 5.24 -14.67 14.31
CA LEU A 172 6.30 -14.55 13.31
C LEU A 172 7.62 -15.06 13.89
N ALA A 173 8.34 -15.85 13.11
CA ALA A 173 9.75 -16.12 13.37
C ALA A 173 10.57 -14.83 13.21
N GLU A 174 11.77 -14.79 13.80
CA GLU A 174 12.68 -13.65 13.70
C GLU A 174 12.99 -13.27 12.25
N SER A 175 13.17 -14.27 11.38
CA SER A 175 13.34 -14.12 9.92
C SER A 175 12.17 -13.42 9.24
N ALA A 176 10.93 -13.73 9.63
CA ALA A 176 9.73 -13.09 9.12
C ALA A 176 9.60 -11.66 9.66
N LEU A 177 9.98 -11.43 10.91
CA LEU A 177 9.97 -10.11 11.55
C LEU A 177 10.97 -9.16 10.88
N GLU A 178 12.16 -9.65 10.55
CA GLU A 178 13.17 -8.90 9.81
C GLU A 178 12.68 -8.50 8.41
N ARG A 179 12.01 -9.41 7.69
CA ARG A 179 11.42 -9.08 6.39
C ARG A 179 10.30 -8.05 6.50
N LEU A 180 9.48 -8.17 7.55
CA LEU A 180 8.42 -7.20 7.82
C LEU A 180 8.99 -5.80 8.10
N SER A 181 10.09 -5.71 8.84
CA SER A 181 10.76 -4.43 9.10
C SER A 181 11.43 -3.83 7.86
N TRP A 182 11.76 -4.63 6.85
CA TRP A 182 12.22 -4.08 5.57
C TRP A 182 11.09 -3.44 4.75
N VAL A 183 9.85 -3.93 4.92
CA VAL A 183 8.65 -3.37 4.31
C VAL A 183 8.20 -2.09 5.04
N TRP A 184 8.23 -2.09 6.38
CA TRP A 184 7.94 -0.90 7.19
C TRP A 184 9.21 -0.09 7.43
N GLN A 185 9.39 0.99 6.68
CA GLN A 185 10.56 1.86 6.89
C GLN A 185 10.58 2.43 8.32
N ASP A 186 11.59 2.02 9.10
CA ASP A 186 12.16 2.64 10.31
C ASP A 186 11.23 3.12 11.45
N ASP A 187 10.02 2.58 11.63
CA ASP A 187 9.28 2.85 12.88
C ASP A 187 8.27 1.75 13.27
N VAL A 188 8.74 0.51 13.46
CA VAL A 188 7.96 -0.46 14.25
C VAL A 188 8.81 -0.99 15.39
N ALA A 189 8.53 -0.47 16.59
CA ALA A 189 8.88 -1.13 17.84
C ALA A 189 8.09 -2.44 17.94
N LEU A 190 8.58 -3.48 17.27
CA LEU A 190 8.05 -4.83 17.37
C LEU A 190 8.54 -5.43 18.69
N MET A 191 7.60 -5.77 19.56
CA MET A 191 7.91 -6.45 20.82
C MET A 191 8.46 -7.84 20.48
N ALA A 192 9.79 -7.97 20.56
CA ALA A 192 10.46 -9.26 20.48
C ALA A 192 10.12 -10.13 21.69
N GLU A 193 10.02 -11.43 21.46
CA GLU A 193 9.74 -12.46 22.45
C GLU A 193 10.66 -12.34 23.67
N ALA A 194 10.09 -12.25 24.88
CA ALA A 194 10.86 -12.42 26.09
C ALA A 194 11.33 -13.89 26.15
N PRO A 195 12.64 -14.17 26.33
CA PRO A 195 13.12 -15.54 26.33
C PRO A 195 12.41 -16.35 27.42
N ALA A 196 11.90 -17.51 27.04
CA ALA A 196 11.20 -18.43 27.94
C ALA A 196 12.02 -18.65 29.23
N PRO A 197 11.38 -18.61 30.42
CA PRO A 197 12.08 -18.85 31.67
C PRO A 197 12.65 -20.26 31.68
N LYS A 198 13.97 -20.37 31.81
CA LYS A 198 14.65 -21.65 32.04
C LYS A 198 14.12 -22.23 33.35
N THR A 199 13.30 -23.26 33.25
CA THR A 199 12.94 -24.11 34.39
C THR A 199 14.21 -24.78 34.90
N ARG A 200 14.47 -24.60 36.21
CA ARG A 200 15.52 -25.26 36.96
C ARG A 200 14.90 -26.04 38.09
#